data_AF-A0A914KCX1-F1
#
_entry.id   AF-A0A914KCX1-F1
#
_cell.length_a   1.000
_cell.length_b   1.000
_cell.length_c   1.000
_cell.angle_alpha   90.00
_cell.angle_beta   90.00
_cell.angle_gamma   90.00
#
_symmetry.space_group_name_H-M   'P 1'
#
loop_
_entity.id
_entity.type
_entity.pdbx_description
1 polymer ?
#
loop_
_entity_poly.entity_id
_entity_poly.type
_entity_poly.pdbx_seq_one_letter_code
_entity_poly.pdbx_strand_id
1 'polypeptide(L)'
;MDIQEPEFTSEQVRSVLFTQDANNQFHILSRTVQSICTTGNMGGSFDYDQTWICALCMLNTVQHRHVAIARLSHPTNLGRTMQDLRFIIIVIAPSRAKGTKTALETTRTFATLFADMDIRQRLVMAQSVDEFRSTLLEAAKELAMEQNQWRERKNSIHLSQAKEQVFGNSPWYPFRGLIQDFKRRKKHYFADYLDGIRGHRTLQKLFSTQ
;
A
#
# COMPACT_ATOMS: atom_id res chain seq x y z
N MET A 1 16.93 -19.64 26.15
CA MET A 1 15.67 -19.27 26.82
C MET A 1 14.63 -19.17 25.71
N ASP A 2 13.92 -20.27 25.47
CA ASP A 2 12.79 -20.29 24.55
C ASP A 2 11.68 -19.45 25.19
N ILE A 3 11.38 -18.31 24.57
CA ILE A 3 10.28 -17.46 24.98
C ILE A 3 9.02 -18.23 24.61
N GLN A 4 8.38 -18.84 25.60
CA GLN A 4 7.10 -19.49 25.45
C GLN A 4 6.09 -18.41 25.04
N GLU A 5 5.80 -18.32 23.74
CA GLU A 5 4.83 -17.37 23.21
C GLU A 5 3.46 -17.62 23.87
N PRO A 6 2.69 -16.56 24.18
CA PRO A 6 1.36 -16.72 24.73
C PRO A 6 0.50 -17.50 23.73
N GLU A 7 0.12 -18.72 24.12
CA GLU A 7 -0.69 -19.62 23.32
C GLU A 7 -2.11 -19.05 23.23
N PHE A 8 -2.47 -18.47 22.09
CA PHE A 8 -3.83 -18.03 21.83
C PHE A 8 -4.67 -19.27 21.47
N THR A 9 -5.85 -19.40 22.07
CA THR A 9 -6.70 -20.57 21.85
C THR A 9 -7.38 -20.50 20.47
N SER A 10 -7.58 -21.64 19.83
CA SER A 10 -8.34 -21.76 18.58
C SER A 10 -9.75 -21.17 18.67
N GLU A 11 -10.37 -21.22 19.85
CA GLU A 11 -11.67 -20.62 20.17
C GLU A 11 -11.67 -19.10 20.07
N GLN A 12 -10.60 -18.46 20.58
CA GLN A 12 -10.45 -17.00 20.47
C GLN A 12 -10.33 -16.59 19.00
N VAL A 13 -9.51 -17.30 18.22
CA VAL A 13 -9.40 -17.07 16.78
C VAL A 13 -10.75 -17.26 16.09
N ARG A 14 -11.46 -18.35 16.39
CA ARG A 14 -12.78 -18.65 15.80
C ARG A 14 -13.80 -17.56 16.07
N SER A 15 -13.85 -17.02 17.29
CA SER A 15 -14.79 -15.97 17.68
C SER A 15 -14.59 -14.65 16.93
N VAL A 16 -13.36 -14.34 16.52
CA VAL A 16 -13.03 -13.11 15.77
C VAL A 16 -13.07 -13.36 14.27
N LEU A 17 -12.69 -14.56 13.82
CA LEU A 17 -12.65 -14.93 12.43
C LEU A 17 -14.05 -15.08 11.84
N PHE A 18 -15.02 -15.57 12.63
CA PHE A 18 -16.40 -15.78 12.18
C PHE A 18 -17.39 -14.86 12.88
N THR A 19 -18.21 -14.16 12.11
CA THR A 19 -19.43 -13.54 12.62
C THR A 19 -20.53 -14.59 12.69
N GLN A 20 -21.24 -14.65 13.82
CA GLN A 20 -22.44 -15.45 14.00
C GLN A 20 -23.63 -14.62 13.48
N ASP A 21 -24.34 -15.13 12.47
CA ASP A 21 -25.62 -14.53 12.04
C ASP A 21 -26.73 -14.83 13.07
N ALA A 22 -27.83 -14.09 13.02
CA ALA A 22 -28.86 -13.91 14.06
C ALA A 22 -29.49 -15.18 14.67
N ASN A 23 -29.24 -16.36 14.10
CA ASN A 23 -29.75 -17.66 14.59
C ASN A 23 -28.65 -18.73 14.79
N ASN A 24 -27.36 -18.36 14.80
CA ASN A 24 -26.23 -19.28 14.97
C ASN A 24 -26.11 -20.39 13.91
N GLN A 25 -26.79 -20.24 12.76
CA GLN A 25 -26.85 -21.25 11.69
C GLN A 25 -25.74 -21.08 10.63
N PHE A 26 -25.19 -19.87 10.48
CA PHE A 26 -24.16 -19.58 9.49
C PHE A 26 -22.98 -18.85 10.12
N HIS A 27 -21.78 -19.33 9.81
CA HIS A 27 -20.52 -18.68 10.14
C HIS A 27 -19.99 -17.97 8.90
N ILE A 28 -19.97 -16.64 8.92
CA ILE A 28 -19.42 -15.82 7.83
C ILE A 28 -18.06 -15.30 8.27
N LEU A 29 -17.06 -15.28 7.37
CA LEU A 29 -15.75 -14.73 7.70
C LEU A 29 -15.86 -13.21 7.91
N SER A 30 -15.41 -12.72 9.06
CA SER A 30 -15.62 -11.34 9.49
C SER A 30 -14.90 -10.31 8.62
N ARG A 31 -13.64 -10.57 8.27
CA ARG A 31 -12.80 -9.66 7.47
C ARG A 31 -11.98 -10.44 6.48
N THR A 32 -12.26 -10.24 5.20
CA THR A 32 -11.59 -10.96 4.10
C THR A 32 -11.07 -10.00 3.04
N VAL A 33 -10.03 -10.42 2.36
CA VAL A 33 -9.48 -9.81 1.14
C VAL A 33 -9.44 -10.90 0.09
N GLN A 34 -10.09 -10.65 -1.03
CA GLN A 34 -10.19 -11.60 -2.14
C GLN A 34 -10.27 -10.83 -3.45
N SER A 35 -9.76 -11.44 -4.52
CA SER A 35 -9.90 -10.91 -5.87
C SER A 35 -11.17 -11.45 -6.52
N ILE A 36 -11.77 -10.63 -7.38
CA ILE A 36 -12.94 -10.97 -8.19
C ILE A 36 -12.50 -11.09 -9.65
N CYS A 37 -13.05 -12.08 -10.34
CA CYS A 37 -12.89 -12.33 -11.75
C CYS A 37 -14.17 -11.93 -12.47
N THR A 38 -14.11 -10.88 -13.29
CA THR A 38 -15.24 -10.43 -14.09
C THR A 38 -15.14 -11.03 -15.50
N THR A 39 -16.10 -11.89 -15.85
CA THR A 39 -16.15 -12.46 -17.19
C THR A 39 -16.95 -11.51 -18.09
N GLY A 40 -16.27 -10.63 -18.80
CA GLY A 40 -16.90 -9.72 -19.75
C GLY A 40 -16.89 -10.32 -21.16
N ASN A 41 -18.02 -10.87 -21.61
CA ASN A 41 -18.26 -11.12 -23.03
C ASN A 41 -19.75 -10.91 -23.39
N MET A 42 -20.02 -10.63 -24.68
CA MET A 42 -21.31 -10.27 -25.30
C MET A 42 -22.52 -11.10 -24.79
N GLY A 43 -23.12 -10.69 -23.67
CA GLY A 43 -24.29 -11.39 -23.10
C GLY A 43 -24.52 -11.15 -21.61
N GLY A 44 -23.52 -10.63 -20.89
CA GLY A 44 -23.65 -10.26 -19.48
C GLY A 44 -22.29 -10.31 -18.77
N SER A 45 -22.14 -9.49 -17.73
CA SER A 45 -20.97 -9.51 -16.86
C SER A 45 -21.31 -10.32 -15.61
N PHE A 46 -20.60 -11.42 -15.40
CA PHE A 46 -20.72 -12.21 -14.17
C PHE A 46 -19.42 -12.14 -13.38
N ASP A 47 -19.55 -11.82 -12.11
CA ASP A 47 -18.46 -11.70 -11.16
C ASP A 47 -18.33 -13.00 -10.36
N TYR A 48 -17.15 -13.60 -10.40
CA TYR A 48 -16.80 -14.81 -9.66
C TYR A 48 -15.68 -14.51 -8.66
N ASP A 49 -15.75 -15.09 -7.47
CA ASP A 49 -14.66 -15.01 -6.51
C ASP A 49 -13.53 -15.96 -6.92
N GLN A 50 -12.28 -15.54 -6.69
CA GLN A 50 -11.13 -16.38 -6.97
C GLN A 50 -11.06 -17.63 -6.09
N THR A 51 -10.30 -18.63 -6.54
CA THR A 51 -10.08 -19.93 -5.87
C THR A 51 -9.18 -19.86 -4.61
N TRP A 52 -9.03 -18.67 -4.03
CA TRP A 52 -8.31 -18.43 -2.79
C TRP A 52 -8.99 -17.33 -1.98
N ILE A 53 -8.84 -17.37 -0.66
CA ILE A 53 -9.36 -16.35 0.25
C ILE A 53 -8.32 -16.00 1.31
N CYS A 54 -8.21 -14.71 1.64
CA CYS A 54 -7.34 -14.23 2.70
C CYS A 54 -8.19 -13.60 3.81
N ALA A 55 -8.23 -14.24 4.99
CA ALA A 55 -8.96 -13.76 6.15
C ALA A 55 -8.01 -13.08 7.15
N LEU A 56 -8.46 -11.96 7.71
CA LEU A 56 -7.71 -11.17 8.68
C LEU A 56 -8.35 -11.31 10.06
N CYS A 57 -7.54 -11.68 11.06
CA CYS A 57 -7.93 -11.78 12.46
C CYS A 57 -7.04 -10.87 13.31
N MET A 58 -7.66 -10.03 14.15
CA MET A 58 -6.94 -9.11 15.03
C MET A 58 -7.18 -9.51 16.49
N LEU A 59 -6.14 -9.89 17.22
CA LEU A 59 -6.23 -10.34 18.62
C LEU A 59 -5.35 -9.48 19.52
N ASN A 60 -5.82 -9.19 20.73
CA ASN A 60 -5.06 -8.43 21.73
C ASN A 60 -4.07 -9.31 22.53
N THR A 61 -4.27 -10.63 22.55
CA THR A 61 -3.43 -11.62 23.23
C THR A 61 -2.15 -11.95 22.46
N VAL A 62 -2.14 -11.67 21.15
CA VAL A 62 -1.05 -12.00 20.24
C VAL A 62 -0.01 -10.87 20.21
N GLN A 63 1.27 -11.21 20.32
CA GLN A 63 2.37 -10.23 20.25
C GLN A 63 3.00 -10.15 18.86
N HIS A 64 3.10 -11.28 18.15
CA HIS A 64 3.72 -11.39 16.83
C HIS A 64 2.67 -11.70 15.76
N ARG A 65 2.96 -11.36 14.50
CA ARG A 65 2.04 -11.71 13.41
C ARG A 65 2.26 -13.16 13.02
N HIS A 66 1.17 -13.92 12.94
CA HIS A 66 1.18 -15.29 12.46
C HIS A 66 0.41 -15.38 11.16
N VAL A 67 0.92 -16.15 10.21
CA VAL A 67 0.25 -16.42 8.94
C VAL A 67 0.11 -17.92 8.79
N ALA A 68 -1.11 -18.38 8.63
CA ALA A 68 -1.43 -19.76 8.32
C ALA A 68 -1.89 -19.84 6.87
N ILE A 69 -1.39 -20.81 6.12
CA ILE A 69 -1.82 -21.08 4.75
C ILE A 69 -2.22 -22.55 4.69
N ALA A 70 -3.47 -22.80 4.30
CA ALA A 70 -3.99 -24.13 4.08
C ALA A 70 -4.24 -24.35 2.59
N ARG A 71 -3.74 -25.46 2.07
CA ARG A 71 -4.09 -25.99 0.75
C ARG A 71 -5.09 -27.12 0.94
N LEU A 72 -6.29 -26.95 0.39
CA LEU A 72 -7.31 -27.99 0.41
C LEU A 72 -6.93 -29.10 -0.57
N SER A 73 -7.08 -30.36 -0.15
CA SER A 73 -6.86 -31.52 -1.02
C SER A 73 -7.88 -31.58 -2.15
N HIS A 74 -9.12 -31.22 -1.83
CA HIS A 74 -10.23 -31.13 -2.78
C HIS A 74 -10.76 -29.70 -2.81
N PRO A 75 -10.89 -29.07 -3.98
CA PRO A 75 -11.52 -27.77 -4.12
C PRO A 75 -12.92 -27.79 -3.49
N THR A 76 -13.26 -26.76 -2.72
CA THR A 76 -14.53 -26.70 -1.98
C THR A 76 -15.26 -25.40 -2.28
N ASN A 77 -16.57 -25.45 -2.43
CA ASN A 77 -17.40 -24.27 -2.64
C ASN A 77 -17.78 -23.67 -1.27
N LEU A 78 -17.40 -22.41 -1.01
CA LEU A 78 -17.72 -21.70 0.24
C LEU A 78 -18.74 -20.55 0.06
N GLY A 79 -19.48 -20.54 -1.05
CA GLY A 79 -20.52 -19.55 -1.30
C GLY A 79 -21.12 -19.67 -2.69
N ARG A 80 -22.02 -18.74 -3.02
CA ARG A 80 -22.67 -18.69 -4.34
C ARG A 80 -21.70 -18.29 -5.45
N THR A 81 -20.81 -17.35 -5.15
CA THR A 81 -19.81 -16.78 -6.07
C THR A 81 -18.42 -17.39 -5.90
N MET A 82 -18.19 -18.13 -4.80
CA MET A 82 -16.91 -18.73 -4.45
C MET A 82 -16.89 -20.22 -4.73
N GLN A 83 -16.52 -20.54 -5.97
CA GLN A 83 -16.41 -21.90 -6.47
C GLN A 83 -14.95 -22.37 -6.45
N ASP A 84 -14.74 -23.67 -6.23
CA ASP A 84 -13.44 -24.34 -6.28
C ASP A 84 -12.35 -23.65 -5.44
N LEU A 85 -12.67 -23.24 -4.21
CA LEU A 85 -11.69 -22.70 -3.29
C LEU A 85 -10.61 -23.75 -3.00
N ARG A 86 -9.35 -23.40 -3.19
CA ARG A 86 -8.19 -24.27 -2.96
C ARG A 86 -7.27 -23.78 -1.85
N PHE A 87 -7.19 -22.46 -1.66
CA PHE A 87 -6.29 -21.87 -0.67
C PHE A 87 -7.05 -21.01 0.35
N ILE A 88 -6.73 -21.22 1.62
CA ILE A 88 -7.20 -20.39 2.73
C ILE A 88 -5.98 -19.80 3.41
N ILE A 89 -5.86 -18.48 3.39
CA ILE A 89 -4.81 -17.74 4.08
C ILE A 89 -5.44 -17.04 5.28
N ILE A 90 -4.86 -17.21 6.46
CA ILE A 90 -5.30 -16.54 7.68
C ILE A 90 -4.14 -15.73 8.22
N VAL A 91 -4.33 -14.42 8.33
CA VAL A 91 -3.37 -13.49 8.94
C VAL A 91 -3.87 -13.12 10.33
N ILE A 92 -3.14 -13.55 11.35
CA ILE A 92 -3.39 -13.22 12.75
C ILE A 92 -2.41 -12.12 13.16
N ALA A 93 -2.93 -11.00 13.65
CA ALA A 93 -2.10 -9.86 14.04
C ALA A 93 -2.53 -9.24 15.37
N PRO A 94 -1.59 -8.59 16.10
CA PRO A 94 -1.92 -7.83 17.31
C PRO A 94 -2.91 -6.71 17.01
N SER A 95 -3.97 -6.59 17.83
CA SER A 95 -4.97 -5.51 17.78
C SER A 95 -4.34 -4.12 17.99
N ARG A 96 -3.38 -4.03 18.92
CA ARG A 96 -2.63 -2.80 19.21
C ARG A 96 -1.22 -2.91 18.66
N ALA A 97 -1.05 -2.69 17.35
CA ALA A 97 0.26 -2.68 16.74
C ALA A 97 0.91 -1.29 16.79
N LYS A 98 2.09 -1.17 17.42
CA LYS A 98 2.95 0.02 17.38
C LYS A 98 3.95 -0.15 16.22
N GLY A 99 3.48 -0.03 14.98
CA GLY A 99 4.32 -0.20 13.79
C GLY A 99 3.71 0.46 12.55
N THR A 100 4.55 0.78 11.56
CA THR A 100 4.13 1.48 10.33
C THR A 100 3.42 0.58 9.31
N LYS A 101 3.60 -0.75 9.39
CA LYS A 101 2.89 -1.71 8.53
C LYS A 101 1.63 -2.21 9.19
N THR A 102 0.47 -2.00 8.57
CA THR A 102 -0.81 -2.49 9.07
C THR A 102 -1.01 -3.99 8.78
N ALA A 103 -1.81 -4.69 9.58
CA ALA A 103 -2.14 -6.10 9.31
C ALA A 103 -2.86 -6.29 7.95
N LEU A 104 -3.59 -5.24 7.54
CA LEU A 104 -4.21 -5.17 6.23
C LEU A 104 -3.18 -5.11 5.10
N GLU A 105 -2.04 -4.41 5.27
CA GLU A 105 -0.95 -4.44 4.29
C GLU A 105 -0.34 -5.84 4.14
N THR A 106 -0.09 -6.53 5.26
CA THR A 106 0.39 -7.93 5.21
C THR A 106 -0.60 -8.81 4.46
N THR A 107 -1.90 -8.68 4.76
CA THR A 107 -2.98 -9.39 4.06
C THR A 107 -2.97 -9.08 2.57
N ARG A 108 -2.80 -7.81 2.19
CA ARG A 108 -2.68 -7.40 0.78
C ARG A 108 -1.45 -7.98 0.10
N THR A 109 -0.30 -8.09 0.77
CA THR A 109 0.89 -8.72 0.20
C THR A 109 0.61 -10.18 -0.19
N PHE A 110 -0.02 -10.95 0.70
CA PHE A 110 -0.43 -12.32 0.36
C PHE A 110 -1.50 -12.35 -0.73
N ALA A 111 -2.49 -11.46 -0.68
CA ALA A 111 -3.51 -11.35 -1.72
C ALA A 111 -2.88 -11.08 -3.10
N THR A 112 -1.86 -10.22 -3.19
CA THR A 112 -1.14 -9.96 -4.44
C THR A 112 -0.37 -11.19 -4.93
N LEU A 113 0.32 -11.90 -4.03
CA LEU A 113 1.03 -13.15 -4.40
C LEU A 113 0.07 -14.21 -4.93
N PHE A 114 -1.09 -14.36 -4.28
CA PHE A 114 -2.10 -15.33 -4.70
C PHE A 114 -2.96 -14.83 -5.85
N ALA A 115 -2.94 -13.54 -6.22
CA ALA A 115 -3.64 -13.04 -7.39
C ALA A 115 -3.02 -13.56 -8.71
N ASP A 116 -1.71 -13.83 -8.69
CA ASP A 116 -0.98 -14.41 -9.80
C ASP A 116 -1.35 -15.89 -10.00
N MET A 117 -1.72 -16.25 -11.23
CA MET A 117 -2.13 -17.61 -11.58
C MET A 117 -0.96 -18.59 -11.64
N ASP A 118 0.21 -18.15 -12.09
CA ASP A 118 1.39 -19.01 -12.28
C ASP A 118 1.98 -19.39 -10.91
N ILE A 119 2.02 -18.43 -9.98
CA ILE A 119 2.37 -18.69 -8.58
C ILE A 119 1.41 -19.72 -7.98
N ARG A 120 0.09 -19.52 -8.13
CA ARG A 120 -0.92 -20.47 -7.61
C ARG A 120 -0.72 -21.87 -8.18
N GLN A 121 -0.47 -22.00 -9.48
CA GLN A 121 -0.25 -23.30 -10.11
C GLN A 121 0.97 -24.01 -9.51
N ARG A 122 2.10 -23.30 -9.35
CA ARG A 122 3.30 -23.87 -8.70
C ARG A 122 3.03 -24.31 -7.26
N LEU A 123 2.30 -23.50 -6.49
CA LEU A 123 1.92 -23.83 -5.10
C LEU A 123 0.97 -25.03 -5.02
N VAL A 124 0.10 -25.24 -6.02
CA VAL A 124 -0.74 -26.44 -6.11
C VAL A 124 0.11 -27.68 -6.40
N MET A 125 1.14 -27.57 -7.23
CA MET A 125 1.98 -28.71 -7.64
C MET A 125 3.01 -29.13 -6.60
N ALA A 126 3.36 -28.25 -5.65
CA ALA A 126 4.34 -28.55 -4.62
C ALA A 126 3.96 -29.80 -3.80
N GLN A 127 4.86 -30.78 -3.68
CA GLN A 127 4.57 -32.05 -3.01
C GLN A 127 4.98 -32.03 -1.53
N SER A 128 5.93 -31.17 -1.17
CA SER A 128 6.42 -31.00 0.20
C SER A 128 6.13 -29.60 0.76
N VAL A 129 6.11 -29.49 2.08
CA VAL A 129 5.95 -28.20 2.78
C VAL A 129 7.16 -27.28 2.51
N ASP A 130 8.35 -27.85 2.39
CA ASP A 130 9.58 -27.08 2.17
C ASP A 130 9.64 -26.53 0.74
N GLU A 131 9.22 -27.32 -0.25
CA GLU A 131 9.05 -26.86 -1.62
C GLU A 131 8.01 -25.73 -1.68
N PHE A 132 6.85 -25.91 -1.05
CA PHE A 132 5.81 -24.88 -0.97
C PHE A 132 6.34 -23.57 -0.38
N ARG A 133 7.07 -23.65 0.74
CA ARG A 133 7.70 -22.49 1.40
C ARG A 133 8.73 -21.83 0.51
N SER A 134 9.58 -22.62 -0.16
CA SER A 134 10.61 -22.12 -1.06
C SER A 134 10.00 -21.36 -2.25
N THR A 135 9.01 -21.97 -2.93
CA THR A 135 8.29 -21.35 -4.05
C THR A 135 7.61 -20.04 -3.63
N LEU A 136 6.94 -20.03 -2.47
CA LEU A 136 6.29 -18.83 -1.95
C LEU A 136 7.30 -17.73 -1.61
N LEU A 137 8.45 -18.09 -1.03
CA LEU A 137 9.51 -17.15 -0.68
C LEU A 137 10.17 -16.55 -1.92
N GLU A 138 10.41 -17.35 -2.95
CA GLU A 138 10.93 -16.91 -4.24
C GLU A 138 9.97 -15.93 -4.90
N ALA A 139 8.68 -16.28 -4.99
CA ALA A 139 7.64 -15.38 -5.50
C ALA A 139 7.56 -14.06 -4.72
N ALA A 140 7.68 -14.11 -3.39
CA ALA A 140 7.71 -12.91 -2.55
C ALA A 140 8.93 -12.02 -2.81
N LYS A 141 10.10 -12.63 -3.07
CA LYS A 141 11.32 -11.88 -3.44
C LYS A 141 11.17 -11.22 -4.80
N GLU A 142 10.65 -11.94 -5.78
CA GLU A 142 10.40 -11.41 -7.13
C GLU A 142 9.46 -10.21 -7.09
N LEU A 143 8.34 -10.34 -6.39
CA LEU A 143 7.38 -9.24 -6.21
C LEU A 143 8.02 -8.03 -5.51
N ALA A 144 8.89 -8.26 -4.53
CA ALA A 144 9.61 -7.19 -3.84
C ALA A 144 10.60 -6.48 -4.77
N MET A 145 11.30 -7.20 -5.64
CA MET A 145 12.21 -6.63 -6.65
C MET A 145 11.43 -5.79 -7.67
N GLU A 146 10.32 -6.29 -8.18
CA GLU A 146 9.45 -5.57 -9.11
C GLU A 146 8.92 -4.26 -8.49
N GLN A 147 8.45 -4.34 -7.24
CA GLN A 147 7.95 -3.17 -6.52
C GLN A 147 9.04 -2.10 -6.31
N ASN A 148 10.28 -2.51 -6.05
CA ASN A 148 11.41 -1.60 -5.90
C ASN A 148 11.78 -0.93 -7.23
N GLN A 149 11.90 -1.71 -8.31
CA GLN A 149 12.16 -1.18 -9.65
C GLN A 149 11.07 -0.21 -10.10
N TRP A 150 9.80 -0.49 -9.78
CA TRP A 150 8.70 0.42 -10.07
C TRP A 150 8.82 1.75 -9.29
N ARG A 151 9.20 1.69 -8.01
CA ARG A 151 9.46 2.89 -7.19
C ARG A 151 10.61 3.72 -7.75
N GLU A 152 11.71 3.08 -8.15
CA GLU A 152 12.85 3.75 -8.76
C GLU A 152 12.48 4.44 -10.07
N ARG A 153 11.72 3.77 -10.95
CA ARG A 153 11.19 4.35 -12.19
C ARG A 153 10.31 5.57 -11.92
N LYS A 154 9.42 5.53 -10.93
CA LYS A 154 8.59 6.68 -10.56
C LYS A 154 9.43 7.85 -10.03
N ASN A 155 10.43 7.57 -9.20
CA ASN A 155 11.30 8.61 -8.66
C ASN A 155 12.16 9.27 -9.75
N SER A 156 12.67 8.49 -10.72
CA SER A 156 13.44 9.03 -11.83
C SER A 156 12.59 9.89 -12.76
N ILE A 157 11.36 9.49 -13.06
CA ILE A 157 10.39 10.28 -13.85
C ILE A 157 10.03 11.58 -13.11
N HIS A 158 9.78 11.52 -11.80
CA HIS A 158 9.48 12.71 -11.02
C HIS A 158 10.67 13.68 -10.96
N LEU A 159 11.89 13.16 -10.82
CA LEU A 159 13.11 13.95 -10.84
C LEU A 159 13.36 14.59 -12.22
N SER A 160 13.11 13.87 -13.32
CA SER A 160 13.25 14.44 -14.67
C SER A 160 12.23 15.55 -14.93
N GLN A 161 10.97 15.35 -14.52
CA GLN A 161 9.93 16.38 -14.64
C GLN A 161 10.23 17.60 -13.77
N ALA A 162 10.69 17.40 -12.53
CA ALA A 162 11.10 18.50 -11.65
C ALA A 162 12.31 19.26 -12.21
N LYS A 163 13.29 18.56 -12.80
CA LYS A 163 14.44 19.18 -13.45
C LYS A 163 14.02 20.03 -14.65
N GLU A 164 13.08 19.54 -15.46
CA GLU A 164 12.57 20.27 -16.63
C GLU A 164 11.80 21.53 -16.23
N GLN A 165 10.97 21.46 -15.17
CA GLN A 165 10.24 22.61 -14.64
C GLN A 165 11.13 23.67 -13.98
N VAL A 166 12.18 23.26 -13.26
CA VAL A 166 13.04 24.19 -12.51
C VAL A 166 14.16 24.77 -13.37
N PHE A 167 14.72 24.00 -14.31
CA PHE A 167 15.90 24.42 -15.05
C PHE A 167 15.63 24.82 -16.50
N GLY A 168 14.56 24.32 -17.14
CA GLY A 168 14.33 24.48 -18.58
C GLY A 168 15.56 24.06 -19.42
N ASN A 169 15.50 24.20 -20.74
CA ASN A 169 16.63 23.87 -21.64
C ASN A 169 17.82 24.86 -21.55
N SER A 170 17.99 25.57 -20.44
CA SER A 170 19.01 26.62 -20.28
C SER A 170 20.16 26.12 -19.38
N PRO A 171 21.43 26.42 -19.72
CA PRO A 171 22.57 26.00 -18.92
C PRO A 171 22.46 26.53 -17.48
N TRP A 172 22.73 25.63 -16.52
CA TRP A 172 22.67 25.92 -15.10
C TRP A 172 23.90 26.72 -14.64
N TYR A 173 23.69 27.82 -13.92
CA TYR A 173 24.75 28.58 -13.26
C TYR A 173 24.29 29.07 -11.87
N PRO A 174 25.21 29.15 -10.88
CA PRO A 174 24.88 29.63 -9.55
C PRO A 174 24.34 31.07 -9.59
N PHE A 175 23.43 31.39 -8.66
CA PHE A 175 22.77 32.69 -8.55
C PHE A 175 21.81 33.09 -9.70
N ARG A 176 21.47 32.19 -10.64
CA ARG A 176 20.52 32.49 -11.74
C ARG A 176 19.19 33.09 -11.25
N GLY A 177 18.58 32.52 -10.22
CA GLY A 177 17.32 33.01 -9.66
C GLY A 177 17.46 34.41 -9.06
N LEU A 178 18.56 34.66 -8.33
CA LEU A 178 18.87 35.98 -7.77
C LEU A 178 19.13 37.02 -8.86
N ILE A 179 19.89 36.67 -9.90
CA ILE A 179 20.19 37.57 -11.02
C ILE A 179 18.92 37.89 -11.83
N GLN A 180 18.08 36.89 -12.10
CA GLN A 180 16.80 37.11 -12.79
C GLN A 180 15.85 37.96 -11.95
N ASP A 181 15.75 37.70 -10.65
CA ASP A 181 14.88 38.49 -9.77
C ASP A 181 15.41 39.93 -9.63
N PHE A 182 16.73 40.12 -9.53
CA PHE A 182 17.34 41.46 -9.50
C PHE A 182 17.15 42.20 -10.83
N LYS A 183 17.33 41.54 -11.97
CA LYS A 183 17.10 42.13 -13.31
C LYS A 183 15.64 42.52 -13.51
N ARG A 184 14.70 41.70 -13.03
CA ARG A 184 13.26 41.98 -13.08
C ARG A 184 12.90 43.17 -12.20
N ARG A 185 13.42 43.22 -10.97
CA ARG A 185 13.10 44.26 -9.98
C ARG A 185 13.86 45.57 -10.19
N LYS A 186 15.02 45.58 -10.86
CA LYS A 186 15.84 46.79 -11.10
C LYS A 186 15.04 47.91 -11.80
N LYS A 187 14.08 47.56 -12.67
CA LYS A 187 13.22 48.55 -13.35
C LYS A 187 12.27 49.27 -12.40
N HIS A 188 11.80 48.59 -11.36
CA HIS A 188 10.84 49.14 -10.39
C HIS A 188 11.56 49.89 -9.25
N TYR A 189 12.75 49.42 -8.83
CA TYR A 189 13.54 50.08 -7.78
C TYR A 189 13.97 51.50 -8.11
N PHE A 190 14.27 51.81 -9.38
CA PHE A 190 14.65 53.18 -9.76
C PHE A 190 13.48 54.17 -9.61
N ALA A 191 12.26 53.72 -9.89
CA ALA A 191 11.06 54.53 -9.71
C ALA A 191 10.71 54.71 -8.22
N ASP A 192 10.74 53.62 -7.43
CA ASP A 192 10.48 53.68 -5.99
C ASP A 192 11.51 54.53 -5.23
N TYR A 193 12.78 54.52 -5.65
CA TYR A 193 13.83 55.34 -5.04
C TYR A 193 13.64 56.84 -5.32
N LEU A 194 13.20 57.21 -6.53
CA LEU A 194 12.88 58.61 -6.85
C LEU A 194 11.60 59.08 -6.13
N ASP A 195 10.58 58.22 -6.03
CA ASP A 195 9.31 58.53 -5.35
C ASP A 195 9.52 58.74 -3.84
N GLY A 196 10.43 57.99 -3.22
CA GLY A 196 10.85 58.19 -1.83
C GLY A 196 11.46 59.56 -1.54
N ILE A 197 12.11 60.19 -2.53
CA ILE A 197 12.83 61.47 -2.38
C ILE A 197 11.99 62.67 -2.85
N ARG A 198 11.06 62.48 -3.79
CA ARG A 198 10.22 63.55 -4.36
C ARG A 198 8.72 63.20 -4.28
N GLY A 199 8.18 63.24 -3.07
CA GLY A 199 6.74 63.08 -2.81
C GLY A 199 6.15 64.21 -1.98
N HIS A 200 4.90 64.58 -2.24
CA HIS A 200 4.15 65.64 -1.55
C HIS A 200 3.88 65.36 -0.05
N ARG A 201 4.33 64.20 0.46
CA ARG A 201 4.23 63.77 1.87
C ARG A 201 5.56 63.25 2.45
N THR A 202 6.70 63.49 1.78
CA THR A 202 8.01 63.00 2.23
C THR A 202 8.45 63.68 3.54
N LEU A 203 8.14 64.97 3.73
CA LEU A 203 8.46 65.69 4.97
C LEU A 203 7.70 65.12 6.19
N GLN A 204 6.42 64.75 6.04
CA GLN A 204 5.63 64.14 7.13
C GLN A 204 6.19 62.79 7.59
N LYS A 205 6.86 62.05 6.71
CA LYS A 205 7.51 60.77 7.07
C LYS A 205 8.84 60.95 7.80
N LEU A 206 9.54 62.07 7.61
CA LEU A 206 10.80 62.35 8.30
C LEU A 206 10.59 62.87 9.73
N PHE A 207 9.51 63.61 9.99
CA PHE A 207 9.22 64.17 11.33
C PHE A 207 8.43 63.25 12.26
N SER A 208 7.96 62.09 11.79
CA SER A 208 7.22 61.12 12.63
C SER A 208 8.14 60.13 13.38
N THR A 209 9.45 60.35 13.36
CA THR A 209 10.39 59.62 14.22
C THR A 209 10.99 60.60 15.24
N GLN A 210 10.18 60.98 16.22
CA GLN A 210 10.63 61.40 17.55
C GLN A 210 9.58 61.02 18.58
#